data_AF-A0A4S4E5Z9-F1
#
_entry.id   AF-A0A4S4E5Z9-F1
#
_cell.length_a   1.000
_cell.length_b   1.000
_cell.length_c   1.000
_cell.angle_alpha   90.00
_cell.angle_beta   90.00
_cell.angle_gamma   90.00
#
_symmetry.space_group_name_H-M   'P 1'
#
loop_
_entity.id
_entity.type
_entity.pdbx_description
1 polymer ?
#
loop_
_entity_poly.entity_id
_entity_poly.type
_entity_poly.pdbx_seq_one_letter_code
_entity_poly.pdbx_strand_id
1 'polypeptide(L)'
;MLASPDEIAEIQKIRLKSSEKSKMTRDHNGFRKLLIVLTRAGKLFALHTGDGQVVWSRLLHSLRKSEGCDYPNGLNIYQWQIPHHHALDENPSVLVVGRCGCSLDAPGVLSIVDAYTGKELNRLGAVHSVVQVIPLPFTDSTEQRLHLLIDADQHAHLYPRTHEALGIFQREFANIYWYSVEADNGIIRGHVLKDNCILEVADEYCFSTRDLWSIVLPSESEKIVATVTRKSNEVVHTQAKVMAEHDVMYKYVSKNLLFVATVAPKAIGGIGLVTPEESWLIVYLIDTVTGRILHRMTHHGSQGPVHAVFSENWVVYHHFNLKAHRYEMSVIEIYDQSRADNKDVWKLVLGKHNLTSPISSYSRPEVVTKSQSYYFTHTVKNIAVTSTAKGITSKQLLIGTIGDQVLALDKRFLDPRRTVNPTQAEKEEGIIPLTDSLPIIPQSYVTHALKVEGLRGIVTVPAKLESTTLVFTYGVDLFFTRLAPSRTYDSLTEDFSYALLLITIVVLLVAIFVTWILSERKELQEKWR
;
A
#
# COMPACT_ATOMS: atom_id res chain seq x y z
N MET A 1 -40.57 -0.09 10.27
CA MET A 1 -41.15 -1.15 9.42
C MET A 1 -40.49 -2.45 9.83
N LEU A 2 -41.25 -3.43 10.31
CA LEU A 2 -40.76 -4.77 10.63
C LEU A 2 -40.86 -5.60 9.34
N ALA A 3 -39.82 -6.40 9.05
CA ALA A 3 -39.73 -7.20 7.83
C ALA A 3 -40.87 -8.23 7.76
N SER A 4 -41.34 -8.53 6.54
CA SER A 4 -42.38 -9.54 6.30
C SER A 4 -41.87 -10.96 6.65
N PRO A 5 -42.74 -11.93 6.96
CA PRO A 5 -42.32 -13.30 7.26
C PRO A 5 -41.52 -13.96 6.13
N ASP A 6 -41.82 -13.63 4.87
CA ASP A 6 -41.08 -14.11 3.70
C ASP A 6 -39.68 -13.46 3.62
N GLU A 7 -39.57 -12.16 3.89
CA GLU A 7 -38.28 -11.46 4.00
C GLU A 7 -37.43 -12.06 5.13
N ILE A 8 -38.02 -12.41 6.26
CA ILE A 8 -37.32 -13.06 7.38
C ILE A 8 -36.79 -14.44 6.96
N ALA A 9 -37.59 -15.22 6.23
CA ALA A 9 -37.18 -16.54 5.73
C ALA A 9 -36.05 -16.43 4.70
N GLU A 10 -36.09 -15.45 3.80
CA GLU A 10 -35.00 -15.16 2.87
C GLU A 10 -33.72 -14.72 3.60
N ILE A 11 -33.84 -13.82 4.58
CA ILE A 11 -32.72 -13.39 5.43
C ILE A 11 -32.11 -14.58 6.17
N GLN A 12 -32.92 -15.50 6.69
CA GLN A 12 -32.43 -16.72 7.35
C GLN A 12 -31.70 -17.65 6.37
N LYS A 13 -32.23 -17.82 5.15
CA LYS A 13 -31.58 -18.61 4.09
C LYS A 13 -30.24 -17.99 3.65
N ILE A 14 -30.17 -16.67 3.58
CA ILE A 14 -28.93 -15.93 3.31
C ILE A 14 -27.93 -16.13 4.46
N ARG A 15 -28.38 -16.01 5.71
CA ARG A 15 -27.54 -16.24 6.90
C ARG A 15 -26.98 -17.65 7.00
N LEU A 16 -27.79 -18.66 6.65
CA LEU A 16 -27.34 -20.06 6.64
C LEU A 16 -26.25 -20.27 5.57
N LYS A 17 -26.44 -19.71 4.36
CA LYS A 17 -25.43 -19.73 3.29
C LYS A 17 -24.16 -18.95 3.64
N SER A 18 -24.25 -17.90 4.47
CA SER A 18 -23.09 -17.08 4.88
C SER A 18 -22.44 -17.54 6.18
N SER A 19 -23.02 -18.49 6.91
CA SER A 19 -22.57 -18.90 8.26
C SER A 19 -21.10 -19.34 8.31
N GLU A 20 -20.59 -19.97 7.25
CA GLU A 20 -19.17 -20.28 7.14
C GLU A 20 -18.32 -19.04 6.87
N LYS A 21 -18.81 -18.11 6.04
CA LYS A 21 -18.13 -16.87 5.69
C LYS A 21 -18.10 -15.87 6.85
N SER A 22 -19.02 -15.96 7.80
CA SER A 22 -19.15 -15.05 8.95
C SER A 22 -18.46 -15.54 10.23
N LYS A 23 -17.75 -16.68 10.18
CA LYS A 23 -16.96 -17.19 11.33
C LYS A 23 -15.87 -16.18 11.70
N MET A 24 -15.82 -15.76 12.97
CA MET A 24 -14.80 -14.85 13.51
C MET A 24 -13.42 -15.49 13.70
N THR A 25 -13.20 -16.67 13.13
CA THR A 25 -11.91 -17.35 13.13
C THR A 25 -11.20 -17.15 11.79
N ARG A 26 -9.88 -17.04 11.86
CA ARG A 26 -9.02 -16.94 10.69
C ARG A 26 -9.22 -18.15 9.78
N ASP A 27 -9.47 -17.91 8.50
CA ASP A 27 -9.53 -18.96 7.49
C ASP A 27 -8.11 -19.34 7.00
N HIS A 28 -8.01 -20.52 6.38
CA HIS A 28 -6.73 -21.02 5.86
C HIS A 28 -6.09 -20.07 4.85
N ASN A 29 -6.90 -19.42 4.00
CA ASN A 29 -6.47 -18.57 2.89
C ASN A 29 -6.28 -17.09 3.29
N GLY A 30 -6.67 -16.71 4.51
CA GLY A 30 -6.56 -15.35 5.02
C GLY A 30 -7.49 -14.33 4.35
N PHE A 31 -8.65 -14.78 3.87
CA PHE A 31 -9.71 -13.91 3.33
C PHE A 31 -10.58 -13.29 4.42
N ARG A 32 -10.71 -13.94 5.57
CA ARG A 32 -11.49 -13.46 6.72
C ARG A 32 -10.61 -12.53 7.55
N LYS A 33 -11.01 -11.26 7.58
CA LYS A 33 -10.39 -10.20 8.36
C LYS A 33 -11.47 -9.32 8.97
N LEU A 34 -11.10 -8.59 10.00
CA LEU A 34 -11.90 -7.50 10.55
C LEU A 34 -11.39 -6.18 9.96
N LEU A 35 -12.25 -5.46 9.27
CA LEU A 35 -11.99 -4.10 8.80
C LEU A 35 -12.36 -3.14 9.93
N ILE A 36 -11.35 -2.49 10.50
CA ILE A 36 -11.54 -1.47 11.53
C ILE A 36 -11.64 -0.11 10.84
N VAL A 37 -12.80 0.54 10.94
CA VAL A 37 -13.11 1.80 10.24
C VAL A 37 -13.42 2.88 11.27
N LEU A 38 -12.66 3.98 11.22
CA LEU A 38 -12.92 5.19 11.99
C LEU A 38 -13.69 6.19 11.12
N THR A 39 -14.83 6.64 11.63
CA THR A 39 -15.63 7.68 10.98
C THR A 39 -15.20 9.07 11.44
N ARG A 40 -15.49 10.09 10.62
CA ARG A 40 -15.27 11.50 11.00
C ARG A 40 -16.02 11.92 12.27
N ALA A 41 -17.09 11.21 12.62
CA ALA A 41 -17.86 11.44 13.85
C ALA A 41 -17.20 10.83 15.11
N GLY A 42 -16.00 10.27 15.01
CA GLY A 42 -15.30 9.63 16.14
C GLY A 42 -15.82 8.24 16.51
N LYS A 43 -16.68 7.65 15.68
CA LYS A 43 -17.21 6.29 15.87
C LYS A 43 -16.37 5.28 15.12
N LEU A 44 -15.98 4.22 15.83
CA LEU A 44 -15.20 3.08 15.35
C LEU A 44 -16.14 1.90 15.06
N PHE A 45 -15.93 1.24 13.93
CA PHE A 45 -16.66 0.05 13.51
C PHE A 45 -15.70 -1.09 13.21
N ALA A 46 -16.08 -2.31 13.56
CA ALA A 46 -15.48 -3.51 13.00
C ALA A 46 -16.46 -4.16 12.03
N LEU A 47 -16.05 -4.25 10.77
CA LEU A 47 -16.81 -4.92 9.72
C LEU A 47 -16.15 -6.24 9.38
N HIS A 48 -16.93 -7.31 9.26
CA HIS A 48 -16.43 -8.61 8.84
C HIS A 48 -16.28 -8.64 7.31
N THR A 49 -15.12 -9.05 6.77
CA THR A 49 -14.91 -9.07 5.30
C THR A 49 -15.76 -10.10 4.55
N GLY A 50 -16.27 -11.11 5.24
CA GLY A 50 -17.02 -12.21 4.63
C GLY A 50 -18.42 -11.83 4.12
N ASP A 51 -19.12 -10.95 4.85
CA ASP A 51 -20.51 -10.55 4.60
C ASP A 51 -20.75 -9.04 4.82
N GLY A 52 -19.76 -8.30 5.29
CA GLY A 52 -19.86 -6.86 5.58
C GLY A 52 -20.61 -6.54 6.87
N GLN A 53 -20.97 -7.52 7.71
CA GLN A 53 -21.73 -7.26 8.91
C GLN A 53 -20.93 -6.45 9.93
N VAL A 54 -21.62 -5.60 10.69
CA VAL A 54 -21.03 -4.88 11.83
C VAL A 54 -20.91 -5.85 13.00
N VAL A 55 -19.68 -6.26 13.32
CA VAL A 55 -19.39 -7.13 14.47
C VAL A 55 -19.58 -6.35 15.76
N TRP A 56 -19.00 -5.14 15.82
CA TRP A 56 -19.21 -4.20 16.90
C TRP A 56 -19.09 -2.77 16.38
N SER A 57 -19.70 -1.84 17.12
CA SER A 57 -19.47 -0.42 16.92
C SER A 57 -19.36 0.29 18.26
N ARG A 58 -18.43 1.24 18.34
CA ARG A 58 -18.10 1.96 19.58
C ARG A 58 -17.82 3.42 19.26
N LEU A 59 -18.48 4.30 19.99
CA LEU A 59 -18.11 5.71 20.01
C LEU A 59 -17.00 5.86 21.04
N LEU A 60 -15.83 6.32 20.63
CA LEU A 60 -14.69 6.44 21.54
C LEU A 60 -14.92 7.62 22.48
N HIS A 61 -14.75 7.40 23.79
CA HIS A 61 -14.92 8.46 24.79
C HIS A 61 -13.88 9.57 24.61
N SER A 62 -12.68 9.18 24.19
CA SER A 62 -11.57 10.04 23.78
C SER A 62 -11.93 10.98 22.64
N LEU A 63 -12.83 10.57 21.73
CA LEU A 63 -13.29 11.38 20.60
C LEU A 63 -14.70 11.95 20.81
N ARG A 64 -15.17 12.02 22.06
CA ARG A 64 -16.46 12.59 22.43
C ARG A 64 -16.26 13.99 23.01
N LYS A 65 -17.20 14.88 22.70
CA LYS A 65 -17.26 16.21 23.32
C LYS A 65 -17.25 16.06 24.86
N SER A 66 -16.31 16.74 25.50
CA SER A 66 -16.11 16.74 26.96
C SER A 66 -15.71 18.14 27.43
N GLU A 67 -15.76 18.41 28.74
CA GLU A 67 -15.38 19.73 29.27
C GLU A 67 -13.94 20.14 28.93
N GLY A 68 -13.03 19.16 28.76
CA GLY A 68 -11.65 19.40 28.32
C GLY A 68 -11.46 19.41 26.80
N CYS A 69 -12.49 19.10 26.01
CA CYS A 69 -12.41 19.10 24.55
C CYS A 69 -13.76 19.31 23.86
N ASP A 70 -13.96 20.49 23.28
CA ASP A 70 -15.20 20.84 22.58
C ASP A 70 -15.32 20.21 21.19
N TYR A 71 -14.19 20.06 20.47
CA TYR A 71 -14.16 19.62 19.06
C TYR A 71 -13.14 18.51 18.80
N PRO A 72 -13.35 17.29 19.32
CA PRO A 72 -12.48 16.16 19.02
C PRO A 72 -12.61 15.73 17.55
N ASN A 73 -11.48 15.48 16.90
CA ASN A 73 -11.41 14.98 15.54
C ASN A 73 -10.48 13.76 15.47
N GLY A 74 -10.97 12.66 14.89
CA GLY A 74 -10.16 11.47 14.63
C GLY A 74 -9.25 11.70 13.42
N LEU A 75 -7.94 11.51 13.61
CA LEU A 75 -6.95 11.71 12.55
C LEU A 75 -6.74 10.42 11.77
N ASN A 76 -6.22 9.38 12.43
CA ASN A 76 -5.80 8.14 11.78
C ASN A 76 -5.90 6.94 12.73
N ILE A 77 -5.88 5.74 12.13
CA ILE A 77 -5.77 4.46 12.85
C ILE A 77 -4.45 3.81 12.46
N TYR A 78 -3.72 3.32 13.45
CA TYR A 78 -2.50 2.55 13.28
C TYR A 78 -2.63 1.18 13.94
N GLN A 79 -1.87 0.22 13.45
CA GLN A 79 -1.79 -1.10 14.05
C GLN A 79 -0.91 -1.01 15.30
N TRP A 80 -1.49 -1.26 16.48
CA TRP A 80 -0.76 -1.20 17.75
C TRP A 80 -0.09 -2.54 18.06
N GLN A 81 -0.84 -3.63 17.97
CA GLN A 81 -0.33 -4.97 18.26
C GLN A 81 -0.77 -5.93 17.16
N ILE A 82 0.17 -6.74 16.67
CA ILE A 82 -0.09 -7.73 15.63
C ILE A 82 -0.26 -9.09 16.32
N PRO A 83 -1.31 -9.86 16.01
CA PRO A 83 -1.43 -11.21 16.56
C PRO A 83 -0.32 -12.09 15.96
N HIS A 84 0.68 -12.42 16.78
CA HIS A 84 1.80 -13.30 16.44
C HIS A 84 1.68 -14.64 17.17
N HIS A 85 2.38 -15.68 16.69
CA HIS A 85 2.41 -17.01 17.31
C HIS A 85 2.95 -17.00 18.76
N HIS A 86 3.65 -15.94 19.18
CA HIS A 86 4.14 -15.77 20.55
C HIS A 86 3.14 -15.06 21.47
N ALA A 87 2.16 -14.34 20.91
CA ALA A 87 1.12 -13.59 21.60
C ALA A 87 -0.27 -14.23 21.38
N LEU A 88 -0.35 -15.56 21.43
CA LEU A 88 -1.59 -16.32 21.18
C LEU A 88 -2.70 -16.02 22.19
N ASP A 89 -2.35 -15.53 23.39
CA ASP A 89 -3.29 -15.24 24.47
C ASP A 89 -3.78 -13.78 24.50
N GLU A 90 -3.25 -12.90 23.64
CA GLU A 90 -3.64 -11.48 23.60
C GLU A 90 -4.40 -11.12 22.32
N ASN A 91 -5.49 -10.36 22.50
CA ASN A 91 -6.27 -9.87 21.37
C ASN A 91 -5.49 -8.80 20.60
N PRO A 92 -5.59 -8.76 19.26
CA PRO A 92 -4.99 -7.70 18.48
C PRO A 92 -5.60 -6.35 18.85
N SER A 93 -4.78 -5.30 18.85
CA SER A 93 -5.21 -3.95 19.23
C SER A 93 -4.78 -2.91 18.20
N VAL A 94 -5.54 -1.81 18.15
CA VAL A 94 -5.33 -0.68 17.25
C VAL A 94 -5.14 0.60 18.04
N LEU A 95 -4.26 1.46 17.54
CA LEU A 95 -4.04 2.81 18.05
C LEU A 95 -4.90 3.77 17.25
N VAL A 96 -5.82 4.45 17.92
CA VAL A 96 -6.60 5.53 17.36
C VAL A 96 -6.00 6.84 17.83
N VAL A 97 -5.61 7.66 16.86
CA VAL A 97 -5.02 8.98 17.10
C VAL A 97 -6.04 10.04 16.70
N GLY A 98 -6.32 10.95 17.61
CA GLY A 98 -7.15 12.11 17.38
C GLY A 98 -6.50 13.38 17.90
N ARG A 99 -7.16 14.51 17.64
CA ARG A 99 -6.80 15.83 18.15
C ARG A 99 -8.02 16.56 18.68
N CYS A 100 -7.81 17.42 19.65
CA CYS A 100 -8.86 18.26 20.21
C CYS A 100 -8.85 19.66 19.59
N GLY A 101 -9.56 19.84 18.48
CA GLY A 101 -9.64 21.11 17.76
C GLY A 101 -9.15 21.02 16.32
N CYS A 102 -9.12 22.17 15.65
CA CYS A 102 -8.73 22.27 14.24
C CYS A 102 -7.26 22.70 14.06
N SER A 103 -6.64 23.33 15.06
CA SER A 103 -5.24 23.74 15.03
C SER A 103 -4.29 22.54 15.05
N LEU A 104 -3.05 22.75 14.60
CA LEU A 104 -1.96 21.77 14.73
C LEU A 104 -1.46 21.69 16.18
N ASP A 105 -1.53 22.80 16.91
CA ASP A 105 -1.10 22.90 18.32
C ASP A 105 -2.14 22.33 19.31
N ALA A 106 -3.28 21.87 18.78
CA ALA A 106 -4.33 21.26 19.58
C ALA A 106 -3.84 19.99 20.29
N PRO A 107 -4.25 19.75 21.54
CA PRO A 107 -3.81 18.58 22.28
C PRO A 107 -4.32 17.29 21.61
N GLY A 108 -3.40 16.36 21.41
CA GLY A 108 -3.64 15.04 20.84
C GLY A 108 -4.32 14.12 21.85
N VAL A 109 -5.14 13.21 21.32
CA VAL A 109 -5.82 12.19 22.11
C VAL A 109 -5.50 10.83 21.52
N LEU A 110 -5.04 9.90 22.36
CA LEU A 110 -4.71 8.55 21.96
C LEU A 110 -5.60 7.54 22.68
N SER A 111 -6.08 6.57 21.92
CA SER A 111 -6.94 5.50 22.42
C SER A 111 -6.47 4.18 21.84
N ILE A 112 -6.17 3.21 22.71
CA ILE A 112 -5.81 1.86 22.31
C ILE A 112 -7.06 1.00 22.46
N VAL A 113 -7.47 0.37 21.37
CA VAL A 113 -8.73 -0.37 21.29
C VAL A 113 -8.45 -1.81 20.89
N ASP A 114 -9.04 -2.76 21.60
CA ASP A 114 -9.08 -4.17 21.21
C ASP A 114 -9.88 -4.32 19.91
N ALA A 115 -9.24 -4.82 18.85
CA ALA A 115 -9.85 -4.96 17.53
C ALA A 115 -10.92 -6.05 17.46
N TYR A 116 -10.87 -7.06 18.36
CA TYR A 116 -11.84 -8.15 18.40
C TYR A 116 -13.11 -7.76 19.18
N THR A 117 -12.95 -7.16 20.36
CA THR A 117 -14.08 -6.82 21.25
C THR A 117 -14.58 -5.38 21.09
N GLY A 118 -13.73 -4.49 20.58
CA GLY A 118 -13.97 -3.05 20.54
C GLY A 118 -13.81 -2.36 21.90
N LYS A 119 -13.30 -3.05 22.93
CA LYS A 119 -13.08 -2.45 24.24
C LYS A 119 -11.89 -1.48 24.17
N GLU A 120 -12.07 -0.27 24.67
CA GLU A 120 -10.98 0.70 24.87
C GLU A 120 -10.13 0.20 26.04
N LEU A 121 -8.90 -0.25 25.74
CA LEU A 121 -7.96 -0.86 26.70
C LEU A 121 -7.23 0.20 27.50
N ASN A 122 -6.74 1.23 26.81
CA ASN A 122 -6.02 2.32 27.42
C ASN A 122 -6.41 3.65 26.75
N ARG A 123 -6.51 4.69 27.56
CA ARG A 123 -6.81 6.05 27.14
C ARG A 123 -5.72 6.96 27.65
N LEU A 124 -5.05 7.61 26.71
CA LEU A 124 -4.07 8.66 27.01
C LEU A 124 -4.69 9.97 26.51
N GLY A 125 -5.22 10.75 27.44
CA GLY A 125 -5.81 12.06 27.14
C GLY A 125 -4.74 13.13 26.93
N ALA A 126 -5.08 14.19 26.17
CA ALA A 126 -4.36 15.46 25.98
C ALA A 126 -2.90 15.50 26.48
N VAL A 127 -2.01 14.71 25.86
CA VAL A 127 -0.62 14.61 26.32
C VAL A 127 0.23 15.71 25.68
N HIS A 128 0.25 15.75 24.35
CA HIS A 128 1.00 16.71 23.52
C HIS A 128 0.21 16.99 22.24
N SER A 129 0.53 18.06 21.52
CA SER A 129 0.01 18.24 20.16
C SER A 129 0.50 17.12 19.25
N VAL A 130 -0.28 16.76 18.24
CA VAL A 130 0.07 15.65 17.34
C VAL A 130 -0.02 16.13 15.90
N VAL A 131 1.15 16.38 15.31
CA VAL A 131 1.30 16.79 13.91
C VAL A 131 1.45 15.56 13.03
N GLN A 132 2.31 14.62 13.43
CA GLN A 132 2.62 13.43 12.63
C GLN A 132 2.82 12.21 13.52
N VAL A 133 2.40 11.04 13.04
CA VAL A 133 2.63 9.76 13.71
C VAL A 133 3.42 8.84 12.78
N ILE A 134 4.55 8.36 13.27
CA ILE A 134 5.51 7.54 12.54
C ILE A 134 5.55 6.15 13.18
N PRO A 135 4.95 5.12 12.55
CA PRO A 135 5.08 3.75 13.03
C PRO A 135 6.50 3.25 12.76
N LEU A 136 7.21 2.85 13.81
CA LEU A 136 8.54 2.26 13.72
C LEU A 136 8.45 0.77 13.32
N PRO A 137 9.49 0.20 12.70
CA PRO A 137 9.51 -1.21 12.30
C PRO A 137 9.78 -2.17 13.48
N PHE A 138 9.92 -1.64 14.70
CA PHE A 138 10.28 -2.41 15.89
C PHE A 138 9.02 -2.79 16.69
N THR A 139 9.09 -3.96 17.33
CA THR A 139 8.11 -4.44 18.30
C THR A 139 8.78 -4.76 19.62
N ASP A 140 8.06 -4.60 20.73
CA ASP A 140 8.49 -5.07 22.04
C ASP A 140 8.19 -6.57 22.25
N SER A 141 8.54 -7.12 23.42
CA SER A 141 8.26 -8.51 23.79
C SER A 141 6.78 -8.89 23.76
N THR A 142 5.87 -7.92 23.86
CA THR A 142 4.41 -8.12 23.76
C THR A 142 3.88 -7.93 22.33
N GLU A 143 4.77 -7.82 21.34
CA GLU A 143 4.44 -7.56 19.93
C GLU A 143 3.72 -6.21 19.71
N GLN A 144 3.85 -5.26 20.64
CA GLN A 144 3.39 -3.89 20.45
C GLN A 144 4.39 -3.15 19.59
N ARG A 145 3.90 -2.56 18.49
CA ARG A 145 4.70 -1.76 17.58
C ARG A 145 5.01 -0.41 18.21
N LEU A 146 6.27 0.00 18.13
CA LEU A 146 6.70 1.32 18.57
C LEU A 146 6.20 2.40 17.59
N HIS A 147 5.79 3.54 18.13
CA HIS A 147 5.30 4.71 17.40
C HIS A 147 5.98 5.96 17.93
N LEU A 148 6.41 6.84 17.02
CA LEU A 148 6.84 8.19 17.35
C LEU A 148 5.74 9.19 17.00
N LEU A 149 5.37 10.01 17.96
CA LEU A 149 4.42 11.10 17.79
C LEU A 149 5.21 12.40 17.79
N ILE A 150 5.13 13.14 16.69
CA ILE A 150 5.78 14.44 16.55
C ILE A 150 4.78 15.53 16.93
N ASP A 151 5.16 16.38 17.88
CA ASP A 151 4.36 17.52 18.32
C ASP A 151 4.63 18.78 17.47
N ALA A 152 3.90 19.86 17.77
CA ALA A 152 4.01 21.13 17.07
C ALA A 152 5.36 21.82 17.29
N ASP A 153 6.00 21.58 18.43
CA ASP A 153 7.33 22.07 18.78
C ASP A 153 8.45 21.18 18.21
N GLN A 154 8.09 20.19 17.39
CA GLN A 154 8.98 19.22 16.77
C GLN A 154 9.68 18.29 17.77
N HIS A 155 9.14 18.09 18.97
CA HIS A 155 9.57 17.00 19.85
C HIS A 155 8.92 15.68 19.44
N ALA A 156 9.70 14.61 19.55
CA ALA A 156 9.29 13.25 19.25
C ALA A 156 9.01 12.48 20.53
N HIS A 157 7.78 12.01 20.69
CA HIS A 157 7.31 11.25 21.86
C HIS A 157 7.19 9.77 21.51
N LEU A 158 7.87 8.92 22.28
CA LEU A 158 7.90 7.47 22.07
C LEU A 158 6.75 6.75 22.78
N TYR A 159 6.09 5.87 22.04
CA TYR A 159 5.05 4.97 22.54
C TYR A 159 5.27 3.53 22.03
N PRO A 160 4.97 2.47 22.81
CA PRO A 160 4.54 2.48 24.21
C PRO A 160 5.60 3.05 25.16
N ARG A 161 5.15 3.67 26.26
CA ARG A 161 6.02 4.23 27.31
C ARG A 161 6.48 3.13 28.27
N THR A 162 7.30 2.20 27.77
CA THR A 162 7.89 1.09 28.55
C THR A 162 9.42 1.15 28.49
N HIS A 163 10.09 0.69 29.54
CA HIS A 163 11.56 0.64 29.57
C HIS A 163 12.15 -0.26 28.48
N GLU A 164 11.44 -1.32 28.08
CA GLU A 164 11.86 -2.19 26.98
C GLU A 164 11.80 -1.45 25.63
N ALA A 165 10.69 -0.77 25.34
CA ALA A 165 10.56 0.04 24.13
C ALA A 165 11.64 1.14 24.06
N LEU A 166 11.92 1.80 25.19
CA LEU A 166 12.99 2.77 25.30
C LEU A 166 14.36 2.14 25.03
N GLY A 167 14.64 0.96 25.60
CA GLY A 167 15.90 0.25 25.37
C GLY A 167 16.10 -0.20 23.93
N ILE A 168 15.04 -0.64 23.24
CA ILE A 168 15.07 -0.96 21.80
C ILE A 168 15.32 0.30 20.99
N PHE A 169 14.60 1.37 21.31
CA PHE A 169 14.71 2.65 20.61
C PHE A 169 16.11 3.28 20.75
N GLN A 170 16.69 3.26 21.94
CA GLN A 170 18.03 3.81 22.20
C GLN A 170 19.13 3.12 21.39
N ARG A 171 19.00 1.82 21.11
CA ARG A 171 19.96 1.09 20.25
C ARG A 171 19.99 1.59 18.81
N GLU A 172 18.83 2.02 18.32
CA GLU A 172 18.64 2.46 16.92
C GLU A 172 18.49 3.98 16.79
N PHE A 173 18.71 4.71 17.89
CA PHE A 173 18.43 6.14 17.99
C PHE A 173 19.07 6.98 16.87
N ALA A 174 20.32 6.69 16.52
CA ALA A 174 21.07 7.39 15.47
C ALA A 174 20.60 7.08 14.03
N ASN A 175 19.75 6.05 13.86
CA ASN A 175 19.27 5.58 12.56
C ASN A 175 17.84 6.04 12.25
N ILE A 176 17.23 6.85 13.12
CA ILE A 176 15.85 7.29 12.97
C ILE A 176 15.82 8.72 12.43
N TYR A 177 15.23 8.84 11.25
CA TYR A 177 15.04 10.10 10.53
C TYR A 177 13.56 10.29 10.24
N TRP A 178 13.14 11.54 10.20
CA TRP A 178 11.81 11.90 9.73
C TRP A 178 11.88 13.16 8.88
N TYR A 179 10.81 13.43 8.14
CA TYR A 179 10.73 14.59 7.27
C TYR A 179 9.38 15.28 7.44
N SER A 180 9.37 16.60 7.30
CA SER A 180 8.17 17.42 7.24
C SER A 180 8.02 18.08 5.87
N VAL A 181 6.78 18.23 5.43
CA VAL A 181 6.44 18.91 4.18
C VAL A 181 5.45 20.02 4.50
N GLU A 182 5.90 21.26 4.37
CA GLU A 182 5.09 22.46 4.47
C GLU A 182 4.68 22.91 3.07
N ALA A 183 3.57 22.34 2.57
CA ALA A 183 3.14 22.54 1.19
C ALA A 183 2.82 24.00 0.85
N ASP A 184 2.29 24.77 1.80
CA ASP A 184 1.95 26.19 1.61
C ASP A 184 3.17 27.10 1.52
N ASN A 185 4.22 26.80 2.30
CA ASN A 185 5.47 27.55 2.31
C ASN A 185 6.47 27.05 1.25
N GLY A 186 6.21 25.89 0.62
CA GLY A 186 7.13 25.26 -0.31
C GLY A 186 8.38 24.71 0.35
N ILE A 187 8.34 24.37 1.65
CA ILE A 187 9.50 23.94 2.42
C ILE A 187 9.41 22.45 2.71
N ILE A 188 10.47 21.72 2.43
CA ILE A 188 10.65 20.31 2.82
C ILE A 188 11.86 20.25 3.74
N ARG A 189 11.70 19.69 4.93
CA ARG A 189 12.78 19.52 5.92
C ARG A 189 12.98 18.06 6.26
N GLY A 190 14.23 17.67 6.44
CA GLY A 190 14.60 16.41 7.06
C GLY A 190 15.19 16.64 8.43
N HIS A 191 14.83 15.77 9.35
CA HIS A 191 15.09 15.89 10.77
C HIS A 191 15.74 14.63 11.31
N VAL A 192 16.59 14.80 12.31
CA VAL A 192 17.19 13.71 13.09
C VAL A 192 16.82 13.87 14.56
N LEU A 193 16.72 12.76 15.26
CA LEU A 193 16.61 12.76 16.72
C LEU A 193 17.96 13.10 17.35
N LYS A 194 17.96 13.89 18.42
CA LYS A 194 19.19 14.42 19.05
C LYS A 194 19.38 13.94 20.48
N ASP A 195 18.78 14.66 21.43
CA ASP A 195 18.91 14.39 22.86
C ASP A 195 17.50 14.32 23.48
N ASN A 196 17.39 13.83 24.71
CA ASN A 196 16.13 13.91 25.44
C ASN A 196 15.63 15.36 25.53
N CYS A 197 14.32 15.56 25.53
CA CYS A 197 13.73 16.89 25.64
C CYS A 197 14.12 17.54 26.98
N ILE A 198 14.45 18.83 26.92
CA ILE A 198 14.64 19.66 28.12
C ILE A 198 13.29 20.30 28.43
N LEU A 199 12.44 19.57 29.15
CA LEU A 199 11.15 20.04 29.62
C LEU A 199 11.21 20.39 31.11
N GLU A 200 10.28 21.24 31.58
CA GLU A 200 10.14 21.56 33.02
C GLU A 200 9.90 20.30 33.88
N VAL A 201 9.31 19.27 33.26
CA VAL A 201 9.17 17.91 33.82
C VAL A 201 10.00 16.97 32.96
N ALA A 202 10.96 16.27 33.55
CA ALA A 202 11.77 15.29 32.84
C ALA A 202 10.88 14.16 32.28
N ASP A 203 10.78 14.06 30.95
CA ASP A 203 10.14 12.95 30.25
C ASP A 203 11.21 12.17 29.48
N GLU A 204 11.55 10.98 29.98
CA GLU A 204 12.55 10.08 29.37
C GLU A 204 12.11 9.55 28.00
N TYR A 205 10.84 9.70 27.64
CA TYR A 205 10.26 9.25 26.38
C TYR A 205 10.12 10.38 25.34
N CYS A 206 10.55 11.59 25.68
CA CYS A 206 10.55 12.74 24.79
C CYS A 206 11.95 13.00 24.24
N PHE A 207 12.06 13.17 22.92
CA PHE A 207 13.31 13.45 22.23
C PHE A 207 13.21 14.73 21.40
N SER A 208 14.21 15.60 21.56
CA SER A 208 14.39 16.77 20.71
C SER A 208 14.82 16.36 19.31
N THR A 209 14.34 17.11 18.32
CA THR A 209 14.74 16.93 16.93
C THR A 209 15.65 18.07 16.48
N ARG A 210 16.46 17.80 15.45
CA ARG A 210 17.30 18.80 14.80
C ARG A 210 17.14 18.72 13.29
N ASP A 211 16.97 19.88 12.66
CA ASP A 211 17.04 20.02 11.22
C ASP A 211 18.40 19.53 10.69
N LEU A 212 18.36 18.61 9.71
CA LEU A 212 19.54 18.14 8.99
C LEU A 212 19.71 18.84 7.65
N TRP A 213 18.61 18.92 6.90
CA TRP A 213 18.59 19.50 5.56
C TRP A 213 17.23 20.15 5.32
N SER A 214 17.22 21.16 4.45
CA SER A 214 16.00 21.82 4.02
C SER A 214 16.08 22.11 2.53
N ILE A 215 14.99 21.83 1.83
CA ILE A 215 14.77 22.21 0.44
C ILE A 215 13.67 23.27 0.47
N VAL A 216 14.02 24.47 0.03
CA VAL A 216 13.09 25.59 -0.08
C VAL A 216 12.78 25.80 -1.55
N LEU A 217 11.53 25.57 -1.93
CA LEU A 217 11.02 25.83 -3.27
C LEU A 217 10.49 27.26 -3.32
N PRO A 218 10.89 28.09 -4.31
CA PRO A 218 10.41 29.46 -4.37
C PRO A 218 8.90 29.51 -4.62
N SER A 219 8.16 30.14 -3.70
CA SER A 219 6.69 30.25 -3.73
C SER A 219 6.16 30.96 -4.97
N GLU A 220 6.97 31.82 -5.60
CA GLU A 220 6.64 32.53 -6.84
C GLU A 220 6.64 31.62 -8.07
N SER A 221 7.42 30.52 -8.04
CA SER A 221 7.61 29.63 -9.20
C SER A 221 7.01 28.25 -9.01
N GLU A 222 6.96 27.74 -7.78
CA GLU A 222 6.57 26.36 -7.52
C GLU A 222 5.71 26.28 -6.25
N LYS A 223 4.58 25.56 -6.34
CA LYS A 223 3.78 25.16 -5.20
C LYS A 223 3.63 23.64 -5.15
N ILE A 224 3.83 23.05 -3.98
CA ILE A 224 3.68 21.60 -3.77
C ILE A 224 2.19 21.23 -3.84
N VAL A 225 1.83 20.26 -4.68
CA VAL A 225 0.44 19.79 -4.87
C VAL A 225 0.23 18.37 -4.39
N ALA A 226 1.22 17.50 -4.59
CA ALA A 226 1.11 16.10 -4.17
C ALA A 226 2.45 15.57 -3.67
N THR A 227 2.41 14.80 -2.59
CA THR A 227 3.54 14.05 -2.08
C THR A 227 3.15 12.60 -1.85
N VAL A 228 4.04 11.68 -2.20
CA VAL A 228 3.77 10.24 -2.07
C VAL A 228 5.05 9.51 -1.66
N THR A 229 4.90 8.59 -0.71
CA THR A 229 5.96 7.65 -0.32
C THR A 229 5.53 6.22 -0.56
N ARG A 230 6.51 5.32 -0.59
CA ARG A 230 6.24 3.89 -0.64
C ARG A 230 5.58 3.43 0.66
N LYS A 231 4.62 2.50 0.54
CA LYS A 231 4.03 1.85 1.73
C LYS A 231 5.13 1.12 2.52
N SER A 232 5.20 1.37 3.82
CA SER A 232 6.26 0.83 4.69
C SER A 232 6.23 -0.70 4.81
N ASN A 233 5.05 -1.29 4.66
CA ASN A 233 4.79 -2.73 4.72
C ASN A 233 4.84 -3.43 3.34
N GLU A 234 5.19 -2.72 2.27
CA GLU A 234 5.34 -3.34 0.95
C GLU A 234 6.59 -4.23 0.91
N VAL A 235 6.40 -5.47 0.46
CA VAL A 235 7.46 -6.45 0.21
C VAL A 235 7.76 -6.47 -1.29
N VAL A 236 9.05 -6.54 -1.62
CA VAL A 236 9.55 -6.64 -3.00
C VAL A 236 10.30 -7.96 -3.15
N HIS A 237 9.78 -8.87 -3.98
CA HIS A 237 10.41 -10.17 -4.19
C HIS A 237 11.59 -10.09 -5.15
N THR A 238 11.40 -9.45 -6.31
CA THR A 238 12.38 -9.40 -7.39
C THR A 238 13.20 -8.11 -7.30
N GLN A 239 14.50 -8.25 -7.02
CA GLN A 239 15.44 -7.11 -6.94
C GLN A 239 15.91 -6.63 -8.30
N ALA A 240 15.69 -7.41 -9.36
CA ALA A 240 16.17 -7.08 -10.68
C ALA A 240 15.15 -7.46 -11.76
N LYS A 241 15.26 -6.80 -12.90
CA LYS A 241 14.45 -7.02 -14.10
C LYS A 241 15.37 -7.58 -15.18
N VAL A 242 15.06 -8.79 -15.66
CA VAL A 242 15.81 -9.46 -16.72
C VAL A 242 15.36 -8.91 -18.08
N MET A 243 16.31 -8.55 -18.93
CA MET A 243 16.08 -8.06 -20.29
C MET A 243 16.35 -9.16 -21.32
N ALA A 244 15.79 -8.99 -22.51
CA ALA A 244 15.78 -10.01 -23.57
C ALA A 244 17.17 -10.38 -24.18
N GLU A 245 18.25 -9.70 -23.77
CA GLU A 245 19.65 -10.00 -24.18
C GLU A 245 20.49 -10.60 -23.04
N HIS A 246 19.85 -11.16 -22.00
CA HIS A 246 20.52 -11.59 -20.77
C HIS A 246 21.24 -10.45 -20.03
N ASP A 247 20.82 -9.20 -20.24
CA ASP A 247 21.18 -8.07 -19.39
C ASP A 247 20.20 -7.97 -18.22
N VAL A 248 20.64 -7.38 -17.12
CA VAL A 248 19.86 -7.26 -15.88
C VAL A 248 19.86 -5.82 -15.41
N MET A 249 18.68 -5.25 -15.21
CA MET A 249 18.53 -3.96 -14.54
C MET A 249 18.17 -4.17 -13.07
N TYR A 250 19.07 -3.79 -12.16
CA TYR A 250 18.80 -3.82 -10.74
C TYR A 250 17.84 -2.69 -10.36
N LYS A 251 16.74 -3.04 -9.69
CA LYS A 251 15.76 -2.06 -9.22
C LYS A 251 16.35 -1.28 -8.07
N TYR A 252 16.19 0.04 -8.08
CA TYR A 252 16.53 0.86 -6.92
C TYR A 252 15.35 0.88 -5.95
N VAL A 253 15.48 0.17 -4.82
CA VAL A 253 14.39 -0.05 -3.86
C VAL A 253 14.78 0.55 -2.50
N SER A 254 14.37 1.80 -2.25
CA SER A 254 14.59 2.48 -0.97
C SER A 254 13.27 2.85 -0.27
N LYS A 255 13.21 2.66 1.05
CA LYS A 255 12.07 3.10 1.90
C LYS A 255 12.07 4.62 2.13
N ASN A 256 13.21 5.26 1.88
CA ASN A 256 13.49 6.65 2.21
C ASN A 256 13.27 7.56 1.00
N LEU A 257 12.37 7.18 0.07
CA LEU A 257 12.09 7.97 -1.12
C LEU A 257 10.76 8.69 -0.99
N LEU A 258 10.83 9.98 -1.29
CA LEU A 258 9.68 10.87 -1.37
C LEU A 258 9.53 11.35 -2.81
N PHE A 259 8.37 11.07 -3.39
CA PHE A 259 7.93 11.72 -4.61
C PHE A 259 7.25 13.03 -4.26
N VAL A 260 7.64 14.11 -4.92
CA VAL A 260 7.04 15.45 -4.77
C VAL A 260 6.67 15.98 -6.14
N ALA A 261 5.44 16.43 -6.30
CA ALA A 261 4.95 17.10 -7.49
C ALA A 261 4.62 18.57 -7.17
N THR A 262 5.20 19.47 -7.96
CA THR A 262 5.01 20.92 -7.84
C THR A 262 4.44 21.49 -9.13
N VAL A 263 3.57 22.49 -9.01
CA VAL A 263 3.00 23.20 -10.16
C VAL A 263 3.34 24.68 -10.08
N ALA A 264 3.29 25.37 -11.21
CA ALA A 264 3.30 26.83 -11.25
C ALA A 264 2.15 27.38 -10.36
N PRO A 265 2.38 28.36 -9.46
CA PRO A 265 1.36 28.88 -8.57
C PRO A 265 0.11 29.39 -9.29
N LYS A 266 0.28 30.01 -10.45
CA LYS A 266 -0.84 30.44 -11.29
C LYS A 266 -1.75 29.27 -11.70
N ALA A 267 -1.19 28.06 -11.84
CA ALA A 267 -1.86 26.85 -12.32
C ALA A 267 -2.61 26.06 -11.22
N ILE A 268 -2.70 26.59 -9.99
CA ILE A 268 -3.44 25.95 -8.88
C ILE A 268 -4.97 26.02 -9.08
N GLY A 269 -5.45 26.88 -10.00
CA GLY A 269 -6.87 27.02 -10.31
C GLY A 269 -7.48 25.87 -11.13
N GLY A 270 -8.76 26.01 -11.49
CA GLY A 270 -9.41 25.12 -12.47
C GLY A 270 -8.72 25.12 -13.84
N ILE A 271 -8.94 24.05 -14.59
CA ILE A 271 -8.41 23.88 -15.96
C ILE A 271 -8.87 25.08 -16.82
N GLY A 272 -7.93 25.75 -17.48
CA GLY A 272 -8.21 26.84 -18.44
C GLY A 272 -8.00 28.27 -17.90
N LEU A 273 -7.56 28.45 -16.65
CA LEU A 273 -7.22 29.77 -16.09
C LEU A 273 -5.82 30.27 -16.47
N VAL A 274 -4.98 29.38 -17.00
CA VAL A 274 -3.56 29.66 -17.27
C VAL A 274 -3.23 29.27 -18.70
N THR A 275 -2.42 30.10 -19.35
CA THR A 275 -1.88 29.82 -20.68
C THR A 275 -0.85 28.69 -20.61
N PRO A 276 -0.76 27.81 -21.63
CA PRO A 276 0.18 26.69 -21.62
C PRO A 276 1.63 27.10 -21.32
N GLU A 277 2.07 28.28 -21.79
CA GLU A 277 3.42 28.81 -21.59
C GLU A 277 3.73 29.17 -20.13
N GLU A 278 2.71 29.51 -19.33
CA GLU A 278 2.86 29.86 -17.92
C GLU A 278 2.59 28.67 -16.98
N SER A 279 2.32 27.49 -17.54
CA SER A 279 2.02 26.28 -16.79
C SER A 279 3.14 25.25 -16.93
N TRP A 280 3.60 24.73 -15.79
CA TRP A 280 4.50 23.60 -15.75
C TRP A 280 4.23 22.76 -14.51
N LEU A 281 4.45 21.47 -14.64
CA LEU A 281 4.49 20.51 -13.55
C LEU A 281 5.93 20.01 -13.42
N ILE A 282 6.53 20.14 -12.24
CA ILE A 282 7.85 19.56 -11.95
C ILE A 282 7.66 18.44 -10.94
N VAL A 283 8.32 17.32 -11.21
CA VAL A 283 8.35 16.18 -10.29
C VAL A 283 9.76 15.93 -9.80
N TYR A 284 9.87 15.63 -8.52
CA TYR A 284 11.12 15.36 -7.81
C TYR A 284 11.04 14.00 -7.13
N LEU A 285 12.16 13.28 -7.18
CA LEU A 285 12.42 12.11 -6.34
C LEU A 285 13.51 12.48 -5.35
N ILE A 286 13.16 12.55 -4.07
CA ILE A 286 14.02 13.06 -2.99
C ILE A 286 14.30 11.92 -2.02
N ASP A 287 15.56 11.75 -1.62
CA ASP A 287 15.92 10.89 -0.50
C ASP A 287 15.63 11.64 0.82
N THR A 288 14.78 11.08 1.67
CA THR A 288 14.29 11.70 2.90
C THR A 288 15.30 11.72 4.04
N VAL A 289 16.40 10.95 3.94
CA VAL A 289 17.46 10.96 4.94
C VAL A 289 18.47 12.05 4.62
N THR A 290 18.88 12.16 3.36
CA THR A 290 19.96 13.07 2.93
C THR A 290 19.50 14.38 2.30
N GLY A 291 18.23 14.47 1.86
CA GLY A 291 17.71 15.61 1.10
C GLY A 291 18.18 15.65 -0.34
N ARG A 292 18.86 14.60 -0.83
CA ARG A 292 19.36 14.56 -2.20
C ARG A 292 18.21 14.39 -3.19
N ILE A 293 18.17 15.25 -4.20
CA ILE A 293 17.30 15.07 -5.36
C ILE A 293 17.96 14.03 -6.29
N LEU A 294 17.36 12.85 -6.37
CA LEU A 294 17.81 11.77 -7.24
C LEU A 294 17.41 11.99 -8.69
N HIS A 295 16.22 12.54 -8.92
CA HIS A 295 15.69 12.80 -10.25
C HIS A 295 14.76 14.00 -10.22
N ARG A 296 14.79 14.77 -11.32
CA ARG A 296 13.91 15.91 -11.58
C ARG A 296 13.42 15.82 -13.00
N MET A 297 12.12 15.96 -13.22
CA MET A 297 11.50 15.98 -14.55
C MET A 297 10.48 17.11 -14.62
N THR A 298 10.44 17.80 -15.76
CA THR A 298 9.52 18.92 -15.99
C THR A 298 8.57 18.59 -17.14
N HIS A 299 7.28 18.79 -16.94
CA HIS A 299 6.24 18.74 -17.97
C HIS A 299 5.79 20.16 -18.27
N HIS A 300 6.14 20.66 -19.45
CA HIS A 300 5.72 21.98 -19.92
C HIS A 300 4.28 21.94 -20.40
N GLY A 301 3.50 22.99 -20.09
CA GLY A 301 2.10 23.04 -20.50
C GLY A 301 1.20 22.12 -19.69
N SER A 302 1.60 21.73 -18.47
CA SER A 302 0.84 20.78 -17.64
C SER A 302 0.33 21.40 -16.35
N GLN A 303 -0.81 20.91 -15.89
CA GLN A 303 -1.54 21.38 -14.71
C GLN A 303 -2.04 20.21 -13.84
N GLY A 304 -2.31 20.49 -12.56
CA GLY A 304 -3.02 19.58 -11.65
C GLY A 304 -4.52 19.47 -11.93
N PRO A 305 -5.27 18.70 -11.13
CA PRO A 305 -4.84 17.97 -9.93
C PRO A 305 -3.92 16.80 -10.26
N VAL A 306 -2.92 16.58 -9.39
CA VAL A 306 -1.95 15.48 -9.52
C VAL A 306 -2.32 14.37 -8.56
N HIS A 307 -2.52 13.16 -9.08
CA HIS A 307 -2.69 11.96 -8.28
C HIS A 307 -1.53 11.02 -8.57
N ALA A 308 -0.85 10.54 -7.53
CA ALA A 308 0.35 9.72 -7.69
C ALA A 308 0.31 8.49 -6.78
N VAL A 309 1.05 7.45 -7.17
CA VAL A 309 1.29 6.26 -6.36
C VAL A 309 2.75 5.81 -6.52
N PHE A 310 3.38 5.45 -5.42
CA PHE A 310 4.74 4.91 -5.37
C PHE A 310 4.66 3.44 -4.97
N SER A 311 5.21 2.54 -5.78
CA SER A 311 5.34 1.11 -5.49
C SER A 311 6.68 0.56 -5.97
N GLU A 312 7.29 -0.32 -5.19
CA GLU A 312 8.60 -0.92 -5.50
C GLU A 312 9.70 0.11 -5.85
N ASN A 313 10.03 0.23 -7.14
CA ASN A 313 11.04 1.12 -7.72
C ASN A 313 10.43 2.10 -8.74
N TRP A 314 9.11 2.24 -8.77
CA TRP A 314 8.43 3.05 -9.76
C TRP A 314 7.36 3.95 -9.15
N VAL A 315 7.13 5.06 -9.84
CA VAL A 315 6.09 6.03 -9.51
C VAL A 315 5.23 6.23 -10.74
N VAL A 316 3.91 6.17 -10.55
CA VAL A 316 2.93 6.54 -11.56
C VAL A 316 2.17 7.75 -11.06
N TYR A 317 2.02 8.75 -11.91
CA TYR A 317 1.21 9.93 -11.60
C TYR A 317 0.38 10.38 -12.79
N HIS A 318 -0.80 10.90 -12.49
CA HIS A 318 -1.76 11.44 -13.42
C HIS A 318 -1.77 12.96 -13.34
N HIS A 319 -1.84 13.62 -14.49
CA HIS A 319 -1.90 15.06 -14.63
C HIS A 319 -2.59 15.48 -15.94
N PHE A 320 -2.87 16.76 -16.11
CA PHE A 320 -3.52 17.27 -17.32
C PHE A 320 -2.53 18.07 -18.17
N ASN A 321 -2.42 17.75 -19.46
CA ASN A 321 -1.63 18.51 -20.42
C ASN A 321 -2.53 19.54 -21.12
N LEU A 322 -2.31 20.82 -20.84
CA LEU A 322 -3.04 21.95 -21.42
C LEU A 322 -2.73 22.14 -22.92
N LYS A 323 -1.50 21.87 -23.35
CA LYS A 323 -1.11 22.01 -24.77
C LYS A 323 -1.77 20.95 -25.65
N ALA A 324 -1.86 19.72 -25.15
CA ALA A 324 -2.49 18.61 -25.85
C ALA A 324 -4.00 18.48 -25.57
N HIS A 325 -4.53 19.23 -24.61
CA HIS A 325 -5.91 19.12 -24.08
C HIS A 325 -6.30 17.68 -23.70
N ARG A 326 -5.36 16.94 -23.09
CA ARG A 326 -5.53 15.52 -22.76
C ARG A 326 -4.99 15.22 -21.37
N TYR A 327 -5.58 14.22 -20.72
CA TYR A 327 -5.01 13.65 -19.50
C TYR A 327 -3.85 12.74 -19.84
N GLU A 328 -2.82 12.79 -19.00
CA GLU A 328 -1.62 11.99 -19.15
C GLU A 328 -1.31 11.25 -17.85
N MET A 329 -0.95 9.99 -18.00
CA MET A 329 -0.41 9.15 -16.94
C MET A 329 1.06 8.90 -17.24
N SER A 330 1.93 9.44 -16.40
CA SER A 330 3.37 9.34 -16.54
C SER A 330 3.93 8.33 -15.56
N VAL A 331 4.92 7.57 -16.00
CA VAL A 331 5.64 6.60 -15.18
C VAL A 331 7.11 6.97 -15.11
N ILE A 332 7.71 6.76 -13.94
CA ILE A 332 9.15 6.82 -13.71
C ILE A 332 9.55 5.50 -13.06
N GLU A 333 10.49 4.77 -13.65
CA GLU A 333 11.14 3.60 -13.06
C GLU A 333 12.59 3.94 -12.70
N ILE A 334 13.02 3.55 -11.51
CA ILE A 334 14.33 3.88 -10.95
C ILE A 334 15.17 2.60 -10.86
N TYR A 335 16.39 2.66 -11.36
CA TYR A 335 17.33 1.55 -11.44
C TYR A 335 18.66 1.92 -10.80
N ASP A 336 19.31 0.96 -10.18
CA ASP A 336 20.61 1.11 -9.55
C ASP A 336 21.72 0.76 -10.55
N GLN A 337 22.49 1.76 -10.95
CA GLN A 337 23.59 1.62 -11.90
C GLN A 337 24.89 1.21 -11.22
N SER A 338 25.03 1.42 -9.91
CA SER A 338 26.25 1.01 -9.18
C SER A 338 26.48 -0.51 -9.23
N ARG A 339 25.42 -1.28 -9.51
CA ARG A 339 25.45 -2.74 -9.68
C ARG A 339 25.62 -3.17 -11.15
N ALA A 340 25.87 -2.24 -12.07
CA ALA A 340 25.96 -2.52 -13.51
C ALA A 340 27.09 -3.52 -13.84
N ASP A 341 28.22 -3.51 -13.14
CA ASP A 341 29.30 -4.47 -13.42
C ASP A 341 28.94 -5.93 -13.05
N ASN A 342 27.85 -6.13 -12.29
CA ASN A 342 27.33 -7.44 -11.89
C ASN A 342 26.13 -7.92 -12.73
N LYS A 343 25.91 -7.34 -13.92
CA LYS A 343 24.77 -7.60 -14.84
C LYS A 343 24.59 -9.03 -15.38
N ASP A 344 25.44 -9.97 -15.02
CA ASP A 344 25.41 -11.32 -15.57
C ASP A 344 24.26 -12.17 -14.98
N VAL A 345 23.32 -12.59 -15.81
CA VAL A 345 22.20 -13.48 -15.45
C VAL A 345 22.69 -14.80 -14.87
N TRP A 346 23.79 -15.37 -15.37
CA TRP A 346 24.34 -16.62 -14.84
C TRP A 346 24.90 -16.43 -13.44
N LYS A 347 25.51 -15.26 -13.17
CA LYS A 347 25.84 -14.89 -11.80
C LYS A 347 24.58 -14.78 -10.98
N LEU A 348 23.53 -14.09 -11.42
CA LEU A 348 22.27 -13.95 -10.65
C LEU A 348 21.64 -15.31 -10.28
N VAL A 349 21.65 -16.28 -11.20
CA VAL A 349 20.99 -17.59 -11.03
C VAL A 349 21.87 -18.64 -10.33
N LEU A 350 23.18 -18.69 -10.63
CA LEU A 350 24.10 -19.75 -10.17
C LEU A 350 25.23 -19.24 -9.25
N GLY A 351 25.42 -17.93 -9.15
CA GLY A 351 26.52 -17.33 -8.40
C GLY A 351 26.33 -17.40 -6.89
N LYS A 352 27.44 -17.62 -6.16
CA LYS A 352 27.52 -17.37 -4.73
C LYS A 352 27.58 -15.87 -4.49
N HIS A 353 26.44 -15.22 -4.34
CA HIS A 353 26.38 -13.82 -3.95
C HIS A 353 26.61 -13.70 -2.45
N ASN A 354 27.47 -12.78 -2.03
CA ASN A 354 27.35 -12.22 -0.69
C ASN A 354 26.07 -11.37 -0.68
N LEU A 355 24.93 -12.01 -0.38
CA LEU A 355 23.58 -11.40 -0.43
C LEU A 355 23.37 -10.34 0.65
N THR A 356 24.33 -10.19 1.56
CA THR A 356 24.31 -9.27 2.68
C THR A 356 25.34 -8.17 2.46
N SER A 357 24.87 -7.02 2.00
CA SER A 357 25.60 -5.76 2.08
C SER A 357 24.72 -4.72 2.80
N PRO A 358 25.28 -3.93 3.72
CA PRO A 358 24.51 -2.86 4.35
C PRO A 358 24.18 -1.80 3.30
N ILE A 359 22.89 -1.52 3.11
CA ILE A 359 22.41 -0.43 2.27
C ILE A 359 22.18 0.78 3.18
N SER A 360 22.80 1.90 2.85
CA SER A 360 22.64 3.17 3.57
C SER A 360 22.26 4.26 2.59
N SER A 361 21.35 5.16 2.96
CA SER A 361 21.07 6.36 2.16
C SER A 361 22.28 7.30 2.03
N TYR A 362 23.30 7.13 2.89
CA TYR A 362 24.55 7.88 2.81
C TYR A 362 25.57 7.28 1.83
N SER A 363 25.47 5.98 1.50
CA SER A 363 26.16 5.51 0.31
C SER A 363 25.48 6.19 -0.88
N ARG A 364 26.26 6.72 -1.82
CA ARG A 364 25.74 7.47 -2.97
C ARG A 364 25.64 6.53 -4.17
N PRO A 365 24.60 5.67 -4.30
CA PRO A 365 24.46 4.85 -5.49
C PRO A 365 24.17 5.74 -6.68
N GLU A 366 24.80 5.43 -7.80
CA GLU A 366 24.45 6.03 -9.08
C GLU A 366 23.13 5.41 -9.55
N VAL A 367 22.12 6.25 -9.81
CA VAL A 367 20.78 5.81 -10.20
C VAL A 367 20.47 6.26 -11.62
N VAL A 368 19.84 5.37 -12.38
CA VAL A 368 19.31 5.64 -13.73
C VAL A 368 17.80 5.61 -13.66
N THR A 369 17.17 6.54 -14.37
CA THR A 369 15.70 6.61 -14.46
C THR A 369 15.25 6.38 -15.88
N LYS A 370 14.15 5.65 -16.05
CA LYS A 370 13.43 5.53 -17.32
C LYS A 370 12.04 6.10 -17.13
N SER A 371 11.61 7.00 -18.00
CA SER A 371 10.30 7.63 -17.90
C SER A 371 9.59 7.68 -19.24
N GLN A 372 8.26 7.61 -19.19
CA GLN A 372 7.38 7.72 -20.35
C GLN A 372 6.01 8.24 -19.91
N SER A 373 5.38 9.06 -20.75
CA SER A 373 4.01 9.54 -20.55
C SER A 373 3.06 8.83 -21.53
N TYR A 374 1.87 8.49 -21.07
CA TYR A 374 0.81 7.89 -21.89
C TYR A 374 -0.48 8.70 -21.76
N TYR A 375 -1.22 8.81 -22.86
CA TYR A 375 -2.54 9.44 -22.80
C TYR A 375 -3.54 8.54 -22.07
N PHE A 376 -4.34 9.18 -21.21
CA PHE A 376 -5.46 8.56 -20.51
C PHE A 376 -6.73 9.38 -20.82
N THR A 377 -7.89 8.73 -20.87
CA THR A 377 -9.11 9.36 -21.42
C THR A 377 -9.93 10.12 -20.38
N HIS A 378 -9.74 9.86 -19.09
CA HIS A 378 -10.56 10.43 -18.02
C HIS A 378 -9.68 11.00 -16.91
N THR A 379 -10.21 11.98 -16.17
CA THR A 379 -9.58 12.36 -14.92
C THR A 379 -9.76 11.28 -13.86
N VAL A 380 -8.92 11.33 -12.83
CA VAL A 380 -8.81 10.33 -11.79
C VAL A 380 -9.13 10.95 -10.44
N LYS A 381 -9.94 10.28 -9.62
CA LYS A 381 -10.23 10.70 -8.23
C LYS A 381 -9.19 10.18 -7.24
N ASN A 382 -8.71 8.95 -7.45
CA ASN A 382 -7.73 8.30 -6.57
C ASN A 382 -6.92 7.24 -7.35
N ILE A 383 -5.68 6.98 -6.93
CA ILE A 383 -4.82 5.93 -7.49
C ILE A 383 -4.25 5.10 -6.34
N ALA A 384 -4.35 3.78 -6.45
CA ALA A 384 -3.71 2.83 -5.55
C ALA A 384 -3.06 1.69 -6.33
N VAL A 385 -2.30 0.84 -5.63
CA VAL A 385 -1.63 -0.32 -6.21
C VAL A 385 -2.01 -1.59 -5.44
N THR A 386 -2.09 -2.72 -6.13
CA THR A 386 -2.27 -4.03 -5.49
C THR A 386 -1.06 -4.43 -4.65
N SER A 387 -1.30 -5.11 -3.53
CA SER A 387 -0.26 -5.57 -2.62
C SER A 387 -0.52 -7.02 -2.22
N THR A 388 0.52 -7.85 -2.29
CA THR A 388 0.51 -9.29 -1.98
C THR A 388 1.59 -9.59 -0.94
N ALA A 389 1.51 -10.75 -0.28
CA ALA A 389 2.28 -11.04 0.93
C ALA A 389 3.79 -11.07 0.68
N LYS A 390 4.22 -11.61 -0.46
CA LYS A 390 5.61 -11.74 -0.88
C LYS A 390 5.99 -10.78 -2.00
N GLY A 391 5.03 -10.15 -2.68
CA GLY A 391 5.28 -9.25 -3.81
C GLY A 391 5.79 -9.99 -5.06
N ILE A 392 5.34 -11.22 -5.28
CA ILE A 392 5.64 -12.05 -6.45
C ILE A 392 4.62 -11.79 -7.57
N THR A 393 3.34 -11.74 -7.21
CA THR A 393 2.23 -11.50 -8.14
C THR A 393 2.39 -10.16 -8.87
N SER A 394 1.94 -10.09 -10.12
CA SER A 394 2.01 -8.85 -10.91
C SER A 394 1.20 -7.72 -10.25
N LYS A 395 1.71 -6.51 -10.36
CA LYS A 395 1.06 -5.32 -9.80
C LYS A 395 0.02 -4.79 -10.78
N GLN A 396 -1.13 -4.42 -10.25
CA GLN A 396 -2.17 -3.67 -10.97
C GLN A 396 -2.36 -2.31 -10.31
N LEU A 397 -2.54 -1.30 -11.15
CA LEU A 397 -2.91 0.05 -10.77
C LEU A 397 -4.44 0.12 -10.64
N LEU A 398 -4.92 0.44 -9.44
CA LEU A 398 -6.32 0.65 -9.16
C LEU A 398 -6.62 2.14 -9.33
N ILE A 399 -7.37 2.48 -10.38
CA ILE A 399 -7.72 3.84 -10.76
C ILE A 399 -9.17 4.10 -10.38
N GLY A 400 -9.40 5.01 -9.45
CA GLY A 400 -10.72 5.54 -9.14
C GLY A 400 -11.16 6.53 -10.21
N THR A 401 -12.12 6.13 -11.04
CA THR A 401 -12.65 6.98 -12.12
C THR A 401 -13.62 8.03 -11.59
N ILE A 402 -13.89 9.07 -12.39
CA ILE A 402 -14.92 10.06 -12.05
C ILE A 402 -16.32 9.48 -11.90
N GLY A 403 -16.61 8.38 -12.59
CA GLY A 403 -17.88 7.66 -12.51
C GLY A 403 -18.06 6.84 -11.23
N ASP A 404 -17.18 7.04 -10.23
CA ASP A 404 -17.21 6.34 -8.94
C ASP A 404 -17.05 4.81 -9.07
N GLN A 405 -16.33 4.39 -10.10
CA GLN A 405 -15.93 3.00 -10.32
C GLN A 405 -14.42 2.84 -10.25
N VAL A 406 -13.97 1.65 -9.88
CA VAL A 406 -12.54 1.33 -9.80
C VAL A 406 -12.12 0.45 -10.96
N LEU A 407 -11.18 0.95 -11.76
CA LEU A 407 -10.56 0.27 -12.89
C LEU A 407 -9.23 -0.35 -12.46
N ALA A 408 -8.98 -1.63 -12.76
CA ALA A 408 -7.69 -2.27 -12.55
C ALA A 408 -6.90 -2.33 -13.85
N LEU A 409 -5.83 -1.53 -13.95
CA LEU A 409 -4.92 -1.52 -15.09
C LEU A 409 -3.64 -2.28 -14.76
N ASP A 410 -3.22 -3.21 -15.61
CA ASP A 410 -1.95 -3.93 -15.44
C ASP A 410 -0.76 -2.97 -15.58
N LYS A 411 0.20 -3.02 -14.63
CA LYS A 411 1.42 -2.18 -14.65
C LYS A 411 2.21 -2.34 -15.95
N ARG A 412 2.08 -3.45 -16.68
CA ARG A 412 2.73 -3.66 -17.99
C ARG A 412 2.30 -2.65 -19.06
N PHE A 413 1.11 -2.07 -18.95
CA PHE A 413 0.70 -0.96 -19.82
C PHE A 413 1.47 0.34 -19.50
N LEU A 414 2.11 0.44 -18.35
CA LEU A 414 2.88 1.60 -17.91
C LEU A 414 4.37 1.23 -17.78
N ASP A 415 4.93 0.49 -18.73
CA ASP A 415 6.37 0.20 -18.80
C ASP A 415 7.08 1.25 -19.69
N PRO A 416 8.01 2.06 -19.17
CA PRO A 416 8.62 3.16 -19.92
C PRO A 416 9.46 2.74 -21.15
N ARG A 417 9.60 1.43 -21.39
CA ARG A 417 10.31 0.87 -22.54
C ARG A 417 9.37 0.52 -23.69
N ARG A 418 8.07 0.81 -23.59
CA ARG A 418 7.10 0.53 -24.66
C ARG A 418 7.41 1.38 -25.88
N THR A 419 7.70 0.72 -27.00
CA THR A 419 7.91 1.34 -28.32
C THR A 419 6.77 0.96 -29.26
N VAL A 420 6.57 1.73 -30.35
CA VAL A 420 5.50 1.47 -31.34
C VAL A 420 5.70 0.11 -32.01
N ASN A 421 6.94 -0.19 -32.40
CA ASN A 421 7.31 -1.45 -33.04
C ASN A 421 8.36 -2.17 -32.16
N PRO A 422 7.94 -2.92 -31.13
CA PRO A 422 8.89 -3.64 -30.29
C PRO A 422 9.58 -4.75 -31.09
N THR A 423 10.85 -4.95 -30.78
CA THR A 423 11.67 -6.04 -31.33
C THR A 423 11.13 -7.40 -30.90
N GLN A 424 11.52 -8.47 -31.57
CA GLN A 424 11.11 -9.83 -31.20
C GLN A 424 11.53 -10.18 -29.77
N ALA A 425 12.74 -9.77 -29.38
CA ALA A 425 13.28 -9.95 -28.04
C ALA A 425 12.41 -9.22 -26.97
N GLU A 426 12.02 -7.97 -27.23
CA GLU A 426 11.14 -7.22 -26.32
C GLU A 426 9.74 -7.83 -26.21
N LYS A 427 9.21 -8.40 -27.30
CA LYS A 427 7.93 -9.12 -27.28
C LYS A 427 8.00 -10.38 -26.43
N GLU A 428 9.11 -11.10 -26.47
CA GLU A 428 9.36 -12.27 -25.62
C GLU A 428 9.47 -11.90 -24.13
N GLU A 429 9.95 -10.69 -23.81
CA GLU A 429 9.90 -10.12 -22.45
C GLU A 429 8.47 -9.73 -22.02
N GLY A 430 7.52 -9.71 -22.95
CA GLY A 430 6.14 -9.29 -22.71
C GLY A 430 5.90 -7.79 -22.78
N ILE A 431 6.77 -7.04 -23.48
CA ILE A 431 6.54 -5.61 -23.75
C ILE A 431 5.34 -5.45 -24.67
N ILE A 432 4.35 -4.71 -24.18
CA ILE A 432 3.13 -4.40 -24.94
C ILE A 432 3.46 -3.24 -25.89
N PRO A 433 3.20 -3.35 -27.21
CA PRO A 433 3.43 -2.25 -28.15
C PRO A 433 2.78 -0.95 -27.70
N LEU A 434 3.45 0.18 -27.90
CA LEU A 434 2.91 1.49 -27.58
C LEU A 434 1.66 1.76 -28.42
N THR A 435 0.59 2.18 -27.74
CA THR A 435 -0.69 2.56 -28.32
C THR A 435 -0.95 4.04 -28.06
N ASP A 436 -1.80 4.66 -28.86
CA ASP A 436 -2.11 6.09 -28.74
C ASP A 436 -2.66 6.46 -27.37
N SER A 437 -3.45 5.59 -26.74
CA SER A 437 -3.94 5.78 -25.38
C SER A 437 -3.90 4.48 -24.59
N LEU A 438 -3.94 4.60 -23.27
CA LEU A 438 -4.14 3.46 -22.37
C LEU A 438 -5.54 2.88 -22.58
N PRO A 439 -5.67 1.54 -22.68
CA PRO A 439 -6.96 0.92 -22.95
C PRO A 439 -7.85 0.94 -21.71
N ILE A 440 -9.14 1.23 -21.91
CA ILE A 440 -10.18 0.99 -20.92
C ILE A 440 -10.90 -0.29 -21.30
N ILE A 441 -10.64 -1.33 -20.51
CA ILE A 441 -11.21 -2.65 -20.73
C ILE A 441 -12.41 -2.78 -19.78
N PRO A 442 -13.68 -2.86 -20.26
CA PRO A 442 -14.84 -2.90 -19.38
C PRO A 442 -14.81 -4.05 -18.36
N GLN A 443 -14.21 -5.20 -18.72
CA GLN A 443 -14.05 -6.35 -17.82
C GLN A 443 -13.05 -6.11 -16.67
N SER A 444 -12.24 -5.05 -16.75
CA SER A 444 -11.25 -4.70 -15.72
C SER A 444 -11.78 -3.78 -14.63
N TYR A 445 -13.07 -3.39 -14.69
CA TYR A 445 -13.72 -2.70 -13.58
C TYR A 445 -13.92 -3.65 -12.39
N VAL A 446 -13.22 -3.37 -11.31
CA VAL A 446 -13.20 -4.12 -10.05
C VAL A 446 -14.55 -4.04 -9.33
N THR A 447 -15.25 -2.92 -9.49
CA THR A 447 -16.60 -2.72 -8.92
C THR A 447 -17.69 -3.33 -9.80
N HIS A 448 -17.34 -3.94 -10.94
CA HIS A 448 -18.30 -4.49 -11.91
C HIS A 448 -19.37 -3.46 -12.29
N ALA A 449 -20.64 -3.73 -11.98
CA ALA A 449 -21.77 -2.84 -12.23
C ALA A 449 -22.01 -1.82 -11.10
N LEU A 450 -21.36 -1.99 -9.95
CA LEU A 450 -21.56 -1.14 -8.77
C LEU A 450 -20.73 0.14 -8.88
N LYS A 451 -21.29 1.22 -8.35
CA LYS A 451 -20.62 2.50 -8.14
C LYS A 451 -20.45 2.71 -6.64
N VAL A 452 -19.29 3.21 -6.25
CA VAL A 452 -18.94 3.56 -4.88
C VAL A 452 -19.07 5.07 -4.76
N GLU A 453 -20.30 5.54 -4.55
CA GLU A 453 -20.63 6.96 -4.65
C GLU A 453 -19.70 7.83 -3.78
N GLY A 454 -19.22 8.93 -4.37
CA GLY A 454 -18.27 9.81 -3.72
C GLY A 454 -16.97 9.11 -3.31
N LEU A 455 -16.36 8.35 -4.23
CA LEU A 455 -15.13 7.58 -4.01
C LEU A 455 -14.01 8.49 -3.47
N ARG A 456 -13.55 8.21 -2.25
CA ARG A 456 -12.51 8.99 -1.57
C ARG A 456 -11.17 8.25 -1.53
N GLY A 457 -11.20 6.93 -1.34
CA GLY A 457 -9.97 6.17 -1.12
C GLY A 457 -10.08 4.69 -1.49
N ILE A 458 -8.91 4.11 -1.80
CA ILE A 458 -8.73 2.69 -2.14
C ILE A 458 -7.60 2.16 -1.27
N VAL A 459 -7.89 1.10 -0.50
CA VAL A 459 -6.94 0.42 0.38
C VAL A 459 -6.79 -1.02 -0.10
N THR A 460 -5.53 -1.46 -0.19
CA THR A 460 -5.16 -2.81 -0.61
C THR A 460 -4.40 -3.49 0.51
N VAL A 461 -4.79 -4.73 0.82
CA VAL A 461 -4.18 -5.55 1.88
C VAL A 461 -3.92 -6.96 1.33
N PRO A 462 -2.74 -7.54 1.56
CA PRO A 462 -2.44 -8.90 1.09
C PRO A 462 -3.29 -9.96 1.78
N ALA A 463 -3.73 -10.98 1.04
CA ALA A 463 -4.24 -12.22 1.63
C ALA A 463 -3.08 -13.12 2.09
N LYS A 464 -3.38 -14.31 2.64
CA LYS A 464 -2.32 -15.31 2.92
C LYS A 464 -1.86 -15.99 1.63
N LEU A 465 -2.78 -16.20 0.69
CA LEU A 465 -2.47 -16.59 -0.68
C LEU A 465 -1.77 -15.44 -1.40
N GLU A 466 -0.67 -15.76 -2.09
CA GLU A 466 0.14 -14.78 -2.79
C GLU A 466 -0.56 -14.28 -4.06
N SER A 467 -1.40 -15.11 -4.68
CA SER A 467 -2.16 -14.73 -5.88
C SER A 467 -3.22 -13.66 -5.62
N THR A 468 -3.64 -13.48 -4.36
CA THR A 468 -4.85 -12.75 -4.00
C THR A 468 -4.55 -11.51 -3.15
N THR A 469 -5.18 -10.40 -3.50
CA THR A 469 -5.19 -9.15 -2.72
C THR A 469 -6.63 -8.81 -2.33
N LEU A 470 -6.79 -8.20 -1.17
CA LEU A 470 -8.08 -7.71 -0.68
C LEU A 470 -8.14 -6.21 -0.98
N VAL A 471 -9.20 -5.77 -1.64
CA VAL A 471 -9.41 -4.38 -2.05
C VAL A 471 -10.61 -3.83 -1.31
N PHE A 472 -10.39 -2.76 -0.55
CA PHE A 472 -11.42 -2.01 0.15
C PHE A 472 -11.47 -0.59 -0.38
N THR A 473 -12.61 -0.20 -0.93
CA THR A 473 -12.85 1.13 -1.50
C THR A 473 -13.92 1.82 -0.68
N TYR A 474 -13.68 3.07 -0.32
CA TYR A 474 -14.59 3.82 0.54
C TYR A 474 -14.85 5.23 0.00
N GLY A 475 -16.09 5.66 0.16
CA GLY A 475 -16.59 6.98 -0.22
C GLY A 475 -17.73 7.38 0.70
N VAL A 476 -18.89 7.68 0.12
CA VAL A 476 -20.18 7.62 0.82
C VAL A 476 -20.56 6.16 1.05
N ASP A 477 -20.37 5.33 0.03
CA ASP A 477 -20.56 3.89 0.10
C ASP A 477 -19.26 3.15 0.42
N LEU A 478 -19.40 1.92 0.93
CA LEU A 478 -18.30 1.02 1.21
C LEU A 478 -18.39 -0.19 0.26
N PHE A 479 -17.28 -0.54 -0.37
CA PHE A 479 -17.21 -1.72 -1.24
C PHE A 479 -15.94 -2.51 -0.94
N PHE A 480 -16.08 -3.82 -0.90
CA PHE A 480 -15.01 -4.76 -0.59
C PHE A 480 -15.02 -5.89 -1.61
N THR A 481 -13.86 -6.22 -2.15
CA THR A 481 -13.71 -7.37 -3.04
C THR A 481 -12.33 -7.99 -2.95
N ARG A 482 -12.19 -9.17 -3.55
CA ARG A 482 -10.92 -9.89 -3.71
C ARG A 482 -10.49 -9.78 -5.16
N LEU A 483 -9.21 -9.55 -5.38
CA LEU A 483 -8.65 -9.42 -6.71
C LEU A 483 -7.44 -10.33 -6.86
N ALA A 484 -7.30 -10.97 -8.01
CA ALA A 484 -6.18 -11.88 -8.32
C ALA A 484 -5.48 -11.42 -9.62
N PRO A 485 -4.47 -10.54 -9.53
CA PRO A 485 -3.87 -9.91 -10.71
C PRO A 485 -3.30 -10.91 -11.73
N SER A 486 -2.66 -11.98 -11.25
CA SER A 486 -2.08 -13.06 -12.07
C SER A 486 -2.96 -14.33 -12.10
N ARG A 487 -4.27 -14.20 -11.85
CA ARG A 487 -5.18 -15.33 -11.57
C ARG A 487 -4.77 -16.12 -10.32
N THR A 488 -5.62 -17.04 -9.89
CA THR A 488 -5.41 -17.87 -8.70
C THR A 488 -4.49 -19.05 -9.00
N TYR A 489 -3.18 -18.82 -9.04
CA TYR A 489 -2.18 -19.86 -9.35
C TYR A 489 -1.77 -20.71 -8.13
N ASP A 490 -2.12 -20.29 -6.92
CA ASP A 490 -1.84 -20.98 -5.65
C ASP A 490 -3.11 -21.58 -5.02
N SER A 491 -4.18 -21.69 -5.80
CA SER A 491 -5.44 -22.33 -5.42
C SER A 491 -6.00 -23.11 -6.59
N LEU A 492 -6.70 -24.20 -6.31
CA LEU A 492 -7.45 -24.92 -7.34
C LEU A 492 -8.60 -24.03 -7.82
N THR A 493 -8.84 -24.04 -9.12
CA THR A 493 -9.96 -23.31 -9.73
C THR A 493 -11.29 -23.88 -9.26
N GLU A 494 -12.31 -23.03 -9.14
CA GLU A 494 -13.67 -23.46 -8.79
C GLU A 494 -14.23 -24.48 -9.82
N ASP A 495 -13.79 -24.41 -11.08
CA ASP A 495 -14.18 -25.32 -12.16
C ASP A 495 -13.41 -26.65 -12.17
N PHE A 496 -12.60 -26.95 -11.15
CA PHE A 496 -11.84 -28.19 -11.10
C PHE A 496 -12.76 -29.40 -10.92
N SER A 497 -12.78 -30.32 -11.89
CA SER A 497 -13.64 -31.50 -11.86
C SER A 497 -13.08 -32.60 -10.95
N TYR A 498 -13.37 -32.48 -9.64
CA TYR A 498 -13.03 -33.51 -8.65
C TYR A 498 -13.62 -34.88 -8.98
N ALA A 499 -14.84 -34.90 -9.54
CA ALA A 499 -15.51 -36.14 -9.94
C ALA A 499 -14.74 -36.86 -11.07
N LEU A 500 -14.30 -36.13 -12.10
CA LEU A 500 -13.53 -36.72 -13.18
C LEU A 500 -12.20 -37.30 -12.66
N LEU A 501 -11.49 -36.55 -11.81
CA LEU A 501 -10.25 -37.03 -11.19
C LEU A 501 -10.48 -38.34 -10.42
N LEU A 502 -11.51 -38.40 -9.58
CA LEU A 502 -11.81 -39.60 -8.80
C LEU A 502 -12.20 -40.79 -9.69
N ILE A 503 -13.00 -40.57 -10.72
CA ILE A 503 -13.37 -41.61 -11.70
C ILE A 503 -12.13 -42.14 -12.41
N THR A 504 -11.23 -41.28 -12.87
CA THR A 504 -10.01 -41.71 -13.56
C THR A 504 -9.10 -42.55 -12.67
N ILE A 505 -8.96 -42.21 -11.38
CA ILE A 505 -8.19 -43.00 -10.41
C ILE A 505 -8.80 -44.40 -10.27
N VAL A 506 -10.12 -44.50 -10.12
CA VAL A 506 -10.81 -45.79 -9.99
C VAL A 506 -10.64 -46.64 -11.25
N VAL A 507 -10.80 -46.06 -12.44
CA VAL A 507 -10.60 -46.74 -13.72
C VAL A 507 -9.17 -47.26 -13.86
N LEU A 508 -8.17 -46.45 -13.49
CA LEU A 508 -6.76 -46.85 -13.50
C LEU A 508 -6.49 -48.00 -12.53
N LEU A 509 -7.04 -47.96 -11.31
CA LEU A 509 -6.87 -49.05 -10.34
C LEU A 509 -7.47 -50.37 -10.85
N VAL A 510 -8.66 -50.33 -11.45
CA VAL A 510 -9.29 -51.51 -12.07
C VAL A 510 -8.45 -52.02 -13.23
N ALA A 511 -7.97 -51.13 -14.10
CA ALA A 511 -7.13 -51.51 -15.23
C ALA A 511 -5.80 -52.16 -14.77
N ILE A 512 -5.15 -51.62 -13.73
CA ILE A 512 -3.94 -52.20 -13.13
C ILE A 512 -4.23 -53.60 -12.58
N PHE A 513 -5.35 -53.78 -11.87
CA PHE A 513 -5.71 -55.09 -11.31
C PHE A 513 -5.98 -56.13 -12.40
N VAL A 514 -6.74 -55.76 -13.43
CA VAL A 514 -7.05 -56.64 -14.57
C VAL A 514 -5.78 -56.99 -15.35
N THR A 515 -4.93 -56.00 -15.63
CA THR A 515 -3.67 -56.22 -16.37
C THR A 515 -2.69 -57.05 -15.57
N TRP A 516 -2.61 -56.88 -14.25
CA TRP A 516 -1.81 -57.73 -13.36
C TRP A 516 -2.23 -59.20 -13.42
N ILE A 517 -3.53 -59.50 -13.30
CA ILE A 517 -4.05 -60.87 -13.43
C ILE A 517 -3.74 -61.47 -14.81
N LEU A 518 -3.94 -60.69 -15.88
CA LEU A 518 -3.65 -61.13 -17.24
C LEU A 518 -2.14 -61.39 -17.43
N SER A 519 -1.28 -60.58 -16.83
CA SER A 519 0.17 -60.73 -16.86
C SER A 519 0.61 -62.00 -16.14
N GLU A 520 0.16 -62.24 -14.90
CA GLU A 520 0.50 -63.46 -14.16
C GLU A 520 0.07 -64.72 -14.92
N ARG A 521 -1.14 -64.70 -15.50
CA ARG A 521 -1.62 -65.81 -16.33
C ARG A 521 -0.73 -66.06 -17.54
N LYS A 522 -0.32 -64.99 -18.23
CA LYS A 522 0.55 -65.09 -19.41
C LYS A 522 1.95 -65.58 -19.04
N GLU A 523 2.54 -65.04 -17.97
CA GLU A 523 3.86 -65.45 -17.49
C GLU A 523 3.85 -66.93 -17.06
N LEU A 524 2.79 -67.37 -16.39
CA LEU A 524 2.61 -68.77 -16.01
C LEU A 524 2.46 -69.66 -17.27
N GLN A 525 1.70 -69.24 -18.29
CA GLN A 525 1.63 -69.97 -19.56
C GLN A 525 2.97 -70.05 -20.30
N GLU A 526 3.78 -68.98 -20.28
CA GLU A 526 5.11 -68.97 -20.90
C GLU A 526 6.10 -69.87 -20.15
N LYS A 527 6.05 -69.90 -18.80
CA LYS A 527 6.90 -70.79 -17.99
C LYS A 527 6.54 -72.27 -18.08
N TRP A 528 5.29 -72.59 -18.44
CA TRP A 528 4.79 -73.97 -18.58
C TRP A 528 4.94 -74.52 -20.00
N ARG A 529 5.40 -73.71 -20.95
CA ARG A 529 5.93 -74.16 -22.24
C ARG A 529 7.41 -74.49 -22.11
#